data_AF-A0A2S0L9J7-F1
#
_entry.id   AF-A0A2S0L9J7-F1
#
_cell.length_a   1.000
_cell.length_b   1.000
_cell.length_c   1.000
_cell.angle_alpha   90.00
_cell.angle_beta   90.00
_cell.angle_gamma   90.00
#
_symmetry.space_group_name_H-M   'P 1'
#
loop_
_entity.id
_entity.type
_entity.pdbx_description
1 polymer ?
#
loop_
_entity_poly.entity_id
_entity_poly.type
_entity_poly.pdbx_seq_one_letter_code
_entity_poly.pdbx_strand_id
1 'polypeptide(L)'
;MSLSIKQRIVEKRKQLTQKATLDYYQNLPSCEVLQLVKSQELTPFYDFLRNSIRYEQATPYTDRFLLTENETHSHKKDWILTKIQAITSPPDIILLPLLDFGIRLRLTDVTSFFSAEIAQSQTQHLGFDIGYINETKHYYHYFSDEEHYLFEYAQTW
;
A
#
# COMPACT_ATOMS: atom_id res chain seq x y z
N MET A 1 25.98 -26.38 0.41
CA MET A 1 25.13 -26.78 -0.74
C MET A 1 24.99 -25.58 -1.66
N SER A 2 25.33 -25.72 -2.95
CA SER A 2 25.13 -24.63 -3.93
C SER A 2 23.66 -24.58 -4.34
N LEU A 3 23.13 -23.37 -4.50
CA LEU A 3 21.77 -23.16 -4.99
C LEU A 3 21.63 -23.67 -6.42
N SER A 4 20.49 -24.30 -6.70
CA SER A 4 20.12 -24.66 -8.07
C SER A 4 20.02 -23.41 -8.95
N ILE A 5 20.17 -23.58 -10.27
CA ILE A 5 20.05 -22.47 -11.23
C ILE A 5 18.69 -21.75 -11.09
N LYS A 6 17.61 -22.51 -10.86
CA LYS A 6 16.26 -21.94 -10.64
C LYS A 6 16.22 -21.04 -9.42
N GLN A 7 16.80 -21.45 -8.30
CA GLN A 7 16.86 -20.64 -7.07
C GLN A 7 17.67 -19.36 -7.29
N ARG A 8 18.80 -19.44 -8.00
CA ARG A 8 19.63 -18.27 -8.33
C ARG A 8 18.88 -17.25 -9.20
N ILE A 9 18.06 -17.70 -10.15
CA ILE A 9 17.23 -16.81 -10.99
C ILE A 9 16.19 -16.07 -10.14
N VAL A 10 15.51 -16.78 -9.22
CA VAL A 10 14.51 -16.18 -8.31
C VAL A 10 15.14 -15.12 -7.42
N GLU A 11 16.27 -15.44 -6.79
CA GLU A 11 17.01 -14.47 -5.96
C GLU A 11 17.46 -13.26 -6.75
N LYS A 12 17.95 -13.45 -7.98
CA LYS A 12 18.39 -12.34 -8.82
C LYS A 12 17.23 -11.42 -9.21
N ARG A 13 16.06 -11.98 -9.52
CA ARG A 13 14.84 -11.20 -9.80
C ARG A 13 14.43 -10.40 -8.57
N LYS A 14 14.41 -11.02 -7.39
CA LYS A 14 14.10 -10.33 -6.13
C LYS A 14 15.04 -9.15 -5.87
N GLN A 15 16.35 -9.33 -6.06
CA GLN A 15 17.33 -8.25 -5.91
C GLN A 15 17.11 -7.10 -6.90
N LEU A 16 16.79 -7.42 -8.16
CA LEU A 16 16.51 -6.41 -9.18
C LEU A 16 15.25 -5.61 -8.85
N THR A 17 14.18 -6.29 -8.40
CA THR A 17 12.96 -5.64 -7.96
C THR A 17 13.22 -4.74 -6.76
N GLN A 18 13.92 -5.22 -5.73
CA GLN A 18 14.29 -4.43 -4.56
C GLN A 18 15.08 -3.18 -4.93
N LYS A 19 16.05 -3.32 -5.85
CA LYS A 19 16.82 -2.17 -6.34
C LYS A 19 15.94 -1.17 -7.08
N ALA A 20 15.12 -1.63 -8.03
CA ALA A 20 14.24 -0.75 -8.79
C ALA A 20 13.23 -0.01 -7.88
N THR A 21 12.70 -0.70 -6.87
CA THR A 21 11.84 -0.09 -5.85
C THR A 21 12.58 0.98 -5.05
N LEU A 22 13.78 0.69 -4.55
CA LEU A 22 14.59 1.68 -3.85
C LEU A 22 14.87 2.91 -4.73
N ASP A 23 15.34 2.68 -5.96
CA ASP A 23 15.66 3.75 -6.91
C ASP A 23 14.40 4.62 -7.16
N TYR A 24 13.21 4.03 -7.29
CA TYR A 24 11.96 4.78 -7.45
C TYR A 24 11.68 5.69 -6.24
N TYR A 25 11.60 5.13 -5.03
CA TYR A 25 11.23 5.91 -3.85
C TYR A 25 12.31 6.90 -3.40
N GLN A 26 13.59 6.63 -3.65
CA GLN A 26 14.68 7.58 -3.38
C GLN A 26 14.62 8.83 -4.26
N ASN A 27 13.98 8.74 -5.43
CA ASN A 27 13.81 9.87 -6.34
C ASN A 27 12.50 10.64 -6.10
N LEU A 28 11.66 10.22 -5.15
CA LEU A 28 10.44 10.94 -4.79
C LEU A 28 10.75 12.01 -3.73
N PRO A 29 10.44 13.30 -3.97
CA PRO A 29 10.67 14.37 -2.98
C PRO A 29 9.69 14.32 -1.80
N SER A 30 8.60 13.55 -1.92
CA SER A 30 7.52 13.45 -0.94
C SER A 30 7.76 12.41 0.17
N CYS A 31 8.90 11.73 0.16
CA CYS A 31 9.30 10.80 1.21
C CYS A 31 10.82 10.68 1.35
N GLU A 32 11.27 10.13 2.48
CA GLU A 32 12.63 9.69 2.73
C GLU A 32 12.63 8.17 2.92
N VAL A 33 13.48 7.46 2.17
CA VAL A 33 13.64 6.01 2.31
C VAL A 33 14.44 5.69 3.57
N LEU A 34 13.86 4.93 4.49
CA LEU A 34 14.54 4.50 5.71
C LEU A 34 15.22 3.14 5.50
N GLN A 35 14.46 2.12 5.07
CA GLN A 35 15.00 0.80 4.79
C GLN A 35 14.03 -0.11 4.03
N LEU A 36 14.58 -1.15 3.39
CA LEU A 36 13.79 -2.31 3.00
C LEU A 36 13.52 -3.19 4.23
N VAL A 37 12.31 -3.71 4.33
CA VAL A 37 11.93 -4.67 5.38
C VAL A 37 11.70 -6.05 4.78
N LYS A 38 11.88 -7.08 5.61
CA LYS A 38 11.62 -8.45 5.16
C LYS A 38 10.13 -8.74 5.20
N SER A 39 9.67 -9.69 4.38
CA SER A 39 8.25 -10.07 4.34
C SER A 39 7.69 -10.54 5.68
N GLN A 40 8.53 -11.08 6.58
CA GLN A 40 8.09 -11.48 7.93
C GLN A 40 7.56 -10.29 8.75
N GLU A 41 8.12 -9.09 8.56
CA GLU A 41 7.66 -7.87 9.25
C GLU A 41 6.28 -7.42 8.76
N LEU A 42 5.84 -7.87 7.58
CA LEU A 42 4.54 -7.56 6.99
C LEU A 42 3.43 -8.52 7.43
N THR A 43 3.77 -9.60 8.15
CA THR A 43 2.81 -10.63 8.59
C THR A 43 1.59 -10.02 9.31
N PRO A 44 1.75 -9.07 10.25
CA PRO A 44 0.60 -8.47 10.94
C PRO A 44 -0.38 -7.78 9.99
N PHE A 45 0.13 -7.10 8.96
CA PHE A 45 -0.71 -6.45 7.95
C PHE A 45 -1.43 -7.46 7.07
N TYR A 46 -0.75 -8.54 6.66
CA TYR A 46 -1.40 -9.60 5.89
C TYR A 46 -2.46 -10.36 6.70
N ASP A 47 -2.26 -10.52 8.00
CA ASP A 47 -3.28 -11.07 8.89
C ASP A 47 -4.46 -10.11 9.03
N PHE A 48 -4.22 -8.80 9.12
CA PHE A 48 -5.26 -7.77 9.03
C PHE A 48 -6.08 -7.91 7.73
N LEU A 49 -5.43 -7.93 6.56
CA LEU A 49 -6.14 -8.10 5.28
C LEU A 49 -6.95 -9.39 5.24
N ARG A 50 -6.36 -10.52 5.67
CA ARG A 50 -7.03 -11.83 5.71
C ARG A 50 -8.26 -11.83 6.62
N ASN A 51 -8.27 -11.02 7.67
CA ASN A 51 -9.39 -10.93 8.60
C ASN A 51 -10.45 -9.91 8.15
N SER A 52 -10.03 -8.84 7.47
CA SER A 52 -10.88 -7.74 7.04
C SER A 52 -11.60 -8.00 5.72
N ILE A 53 -10.98 -8.73 4.78
CA ILE A 53 -11.49 -8.96 3.41
C ILE A 53 -12.10 -10.37 3.27
N ARG A 54 -12.69 -10.92 4.34
CA ARG A 54 -13.38 -12.23 4.25
C ARG A 54 -14.74 -12.07 3.58
N TYR A 55 -14.88 -12.64 2.39
CA TYR A 55 -16.11 -12.68 1.59
C TYR A 55 -17.36 -13.23 2.32
N GLU A 56 -17.23 -13.87 3.48
CA GLU A 56 -18.37 -14.55 4.13
C GLU A 56 -18.59 -14.22 5.62
N GLN A 57 -17.77 -13.40 6.28
CA GLN A 57 -17.97 -13.09 7.71
C GLN A 57 -17.63 -11.65 8.13
N ALA A 58 -18.68 -10.89 8.41
CA ALA A 58 -18.89 -10.02 9.58
C ALA A 58 -17.87 -8.94 10.01
N THR A 59 -16.80 -8.66 9.26
CA THR A 59 -15.99 -7.46 9.52
C THR A 59 -16.48 -6.32 8.62
N PRO A 60 -17.20 -5.31 9.14
CA PRO A 60 -17.60 -4.17 8.33
C PRO A 60 -16.36 -3.40 7.88
N TYR A 61 -16.30 -3.07 6.58
CA TYR A 61 -15.41 -2.03 6.07
C TYR A 61 -15.65 -0.72 6.85
N THR A 62 -14.62 0.10 7.00
CA THR A 62 -14.69 1.37 7.73
C THR A 62 -15.57 2.37 7.02
N ASP A 63 -15.42 2.47 5.70
CA ASP A 63 -16.29 3.26 4.83
C ASP A 63 -16.30 2.67 3.41
N ARG A 64 -17.21 3.15 2.56
CA ARG A 64 -17.26 2.79 1.14
C ARG A 64 -17.67 3.98 0.27
N PHE A 65 -17.22 3.93 -0.97
CA PHE A 65 -17.61 4.86 -2.01
C PHE A 65 -18.36 4.11 -3.13
N LEU A 66 -19.58 4.53 -3.43
CA LEU A 66 -20.41 3.91 -4.47
C LEU A 66 -19.91 4.31 -5.86
N LEU A 67 -19.62 3.32 -6.69
CA LEU A 67 -19.22 3.51 -8.08
C LEU A 67 -20.47 3.63 -8.96
N THR A 68 -20.86 4.87 -9.29
CA THR A 68 -21.92 5.13 -10.29
C THR A 68 -21.32 5.44 -11.65
N GLU A 69 -22.13 5.39 -12.72
CA GLU A 69 -21.69 5.69 -14.09
C GLU A 69 -21.11 7.11 -14.26
N ASN A 70 -21.44 8.03 -13.35
CA ASN A 70 -20.97 9.41 -13.37
C ASN A 70 -19.66 9.63 -12.58
N GLU A 71 -19.18 8.61 -11.87
CA GLU A 71 -17.98 8.76 -11.04
C GLU A 71 -16.70 8.73 -11.86
N THR A 72 -16.03 9.87 -11.90
CA THR A 72 -14.76 10.00 -12.60
C THR A 72 -13.61 9.39 -11.81
N HIS A 73 -12.51 9.13 -12.51
CA HIS A 73 -11.27 8.71 -11.85
C HIS A 73 -10.80 9.72 -10.78
N SER A 74 -10.99 11.03 -11.02
CA SER A 74 -10.62 12.06 -10.05
C SER A 74 -11.41 11.92 -8.74
N HIS A 75 -12.71 11.67 -8.81
CA HIS A 75 -13.54 11.53 -7.61
C HIS A 75 -13.06 10.39 -6.71
N LYS A 76 -12.72 9.23 -7.31
CA LYS A 76 -12.19 8.08 -6.57
C LYS A 76 -10.86 8.40 -5.90
N LYS A 77 -9.95 9.03 -6.65
CA LYS A 77 -8.64 9.48 -6.14
C LYS A 77 -8.82 10.46 -4.97
N ASP A 78 -9.66 11.46 -5.14
CA ASP A 78 -9.88 12.52 -4.14
C ASP A 78 -10.51 11.96 -2.86
N TRP A 79 -11.42 10.98 -2.99
CA TRP A 79 -11.97 10.26 -1.85
C TRP A 79 -10.88 9.49 -1.09
N ILE A 80 -10.06 8.67 -1.77
CA ILE A 80 -8.94 7.94 -1.14
C ILE A 80 -7.98 8.91 -0.43
N LEU A 81 -7.57 9.97 -1.10
CA LEU A 81 -6.64 10.95 -0.52
C LEU A 81 -7.22 11.62 0.72
N THR A 82 -8.51 11.95 0.72
CA THR A 82 -9.20 12.52 1.88
C THR A 82 -9.15 11.56 3.07
N LYS A 83 -9.39 10.27 2.84
CA LYS A 83 -9.33 9.23 3.88
C LYS A 83 -7.92 9.07 4.45
N ILE A 84 -6.91 9.02 3.59
CA ILE A 84 -5.51 8.91 4.00
C ILE A 84 -5.07 10.13 4.82
N GLN A 85 -5.40 11.34 4.38
CA GLN A 85 -5.04 12.59 5.04
C GLN A 85 -5.70 12.74 6.42
N ALA A 86 -6.87 12.14 6.63
CA ALA A 86 -7.55 12.18 7.93
C ALA A 86 -6.76 11.47 9.04
N ILE A 87 -5.89 10.52 8.70
CA ILE A 87 -5.19 9.67 9.67
C ILE A 87 -3.66 9.63 9.46
N THR A 88 -3.14 10.38 8.49
CA THR A 88 -1.72 10.40 8.13
C THR A 88 -1.24 11.82 7.98
N SER A 89 -0.08 12.13 8.54
CA SER A 89 0.52 13.46 8.52
C SER A 89 2.04 13.36 8.40
N PRO A 90 2.76 14.28 7.76
CA PRO A 90 4.21 14.35 7.93
C PRO A 90 4.56 14.63 9.40
N PRO A 91 5.64 14.07 9.97
CA PRO A 91 6.63 13.16 9.36
C PRO A 91 6.36 11.68 9.68
N ASP A 92 5.12 11.21 9.55
CA ASP A 92 4.76 9.82 9.86
C ASP A 92 5.66 8.83 9.10
N ILE A 93 6.05 7.78 9.81
CA ILE A 93 6.76 6.63 9.24
C ILE A 93 5.71 5.62 8.80
N ILE A 94 5.71 5.32 7.51
CA ILE A 94 4.86 4.29 6.93
C ILE A 94 5.70 3.13 6.44
N LEU A 95 5.08 1.96 6.41
CA LEU A 95 5.60 0.78 5.79
C LEU A 95 4.65 0.35 4.66
N LEU A 96 5.15 0.39 3.43
CA LEU A 96 4.45 -0.09 2.25
C LEU A 96 4.73 -1.59 2.07
N PRO A 97 3.69 -2.44 2.11
CA PRO A 97 3.81 -3.86 1.81
C PRO A 97 3.92 -4.05 0.29
N LEU A 98 4.94 -4.80 -0.14
CA LEU A 98 5.10 -5.26 -1.52
C LEU A 98 5.12 -6.81 -1.49
N LEU A 99 5.03 -7.44 -2.66
CA LEU A 99 4.87 -8.91 -2.76
C LEU A 99 5.89 -9.72 -1.93
N ASP A 100 7.18 -9.42 -2.06
CA ASP A 100 8.26 -10.25 -1.49
C ASP A 100 9.05 -9.58 -0.33
N PHE A 101 8.74 -8.32 -0.05
CA PHE A 101 9.42 -7.44 0.91
C PHE A 101 8.56 -6.20 1.13
N GLY A 102 8.95 -5.29 2.02
CA GLY A 102 8.32 -3.98 2.12
C GLY A 102 9.34 -2.87 2.08
N ILE A 103 8.87 -1.63 2.02
CA ILE A 103 9.73 -0.45 2.13
C ILE A 103 9.20 0.48 3.22
N ARG A 104 10.08 0.79 4.18
CA ARG A 104 9.82 1.71 5.27
C ARG A 104 10.27 3.11 4.84
N LEU A 105 9.35 4.07 4.94
CA LEU A 105 9.48 5.42 4.43
C LEU A 105 9.06 6.41 5.50
N ARG A 106 9.71 7.56 5.58
CA ARG A 106 9.21 8.73 6.30
C ARG A 106 8.54 9.68 5.31
N LEU A 107 7.28 10.04 5.54
CA LEU A 107 6.56 10.95 4.67
C LEU A 107 7.01 12.40 4.91
N THR A 108 7.26 13.14 3.83
CA THR A 108 7.48 14.60 3.89
C THR A 108 6.28 15.36 3.33
N ASP A 109 5.52 14.74 2.43
CA ASP A 109 4.24 15.23 1.91
C ASP A 109 3.30 14.05 1.62
N VAL A 110 2.23 13.92 2.41
CA VAL A 110 1.24 12.85 2.31
C VAL A 110 0.50 12.88 0.97
N THR A 111 0.05 14.06 0.54
CA THR A 111 -0.81 14.19 -0.65
C THR A 111 -0.06 13.86 -1.91
N SER A 112 1.14 14.42 -2.04
CA SER A 112 1.99 14.19 -3.20
C SER A 112 2.45 12.74 -3.27
N PHE A 113 2.80 12.15 -2.12
CA PHE A 113 3.20 10.74 -2.04
C PHE A 113 2.08 9.81 -2.49
N PHE A 114 0.91 9.85 -1.85
CA PHE A 114 -0.17 8.93 -2.17
C PHE A 114 -0.82 9.22 -3.54
N SER A 115 -0.73 10.46 -4.05
CA SER A 115 -1.10 10.74 -5.43
C SER A 115 -0.21 9.99 -6.43
N ALA A 116 1.10 9.90 -6.15
CA ALA A 116 2.03 9.14 -6.97
C ALA A 116 1.78 7.64 -6.87
N GLU A 117 1.50 7.11 -5.67
CA GLU A 117 1.19 5.69 -5.47
C GLU A 117 -0.11 5.27 -6.17
N ILE A 118 -1.15 6.10 -6.13
CA ILE A 118 -2.40 5.87 -6.88
C ILE A 118 -2.10 5.81 -8.38
N ALA A 119 -1.37 6.80 -8.92
CA ALA A 119 -1.01 6.83 -10.33
C ALA A 119 -0.18 5.59 -10.74
N GLN A 120 0.75 5.15 -9.88
CA GLN A 120 1.56 3.97 -10.13
C GLN A 120 0.72 2.69 -10.13
N SER A 121 -0.19 2.53 -9.17
CA SER A 121 -1.08 1.37 -9.08
C SER A 121 -1.91 1.19 -10.36
N GLN A 122 -2.37 2.31 -10.94
CA GLN A 122 -3.07 2.29 -12.22
C GLN A 122 -2.19 1.85 -13.39
N THR A 123 -0.95 2.34 -13.47
CA THR A 123 -0.02 1.93 -14.53
C THR A 123 0.31 0.44 -14.46
N GLN A 124 0.18 -0.16 -13.28
CA GLN A 124 0.39 -1.59 -13.04
C GLN A 124 -0.88 -2.42 -13.18
N HIS A 125 -2.02 -1.80 -13.53
CA HIS A 125 -3.33 -2.45 -13.63
C HIS A 125 -3.79 -3.10 -12.31
N LEU A 126 -3.41 -2.52 -11.17
CA LEU A 126 -3.78 -2.97 -9.82
C LEU A 126 -5.05 -2.27 -9.27
N GLY A 127 -5.77 -1.52 -10.10
CA GLY A 127 -6.94 -0.78 -9.65
C GLY A 127 -6.60 0.25 -8.57
N PHE A 128 -7.38 0.23 -7.48
CA PHE A 128 -7.20 1.06 -6.29
C PHE A 128 -6.86 0.24 -5.05
N ASP A 129 -6.30 -0.96 -5.24
CA ASP A 129 -5.77 -1.77 -4.16
C ASP A 129 -4.50 -1.14 -3.57
N ILE A 130 -4.66 -0.30 -2.55
CA ILE A 130 -3.57 0.47 -1.93
C ILE A 130 -3.60 0.22 -0.43
N GLY A 131 -2.47 -0.26 0.10
CA GLY A 131 -2.32 -0.59 1.50
C GLY A 131 -1.05 -0.05 2.11
N TYR A 132 -1.13 0.35 3.38
CA TYR A 132 0.04 0.75 4.14
C TYR A 132 -0.15 0.56 5.64
N ILE A 133 0.98 0.51 6.34
CA ILE A 133 1.10 0.42 7.79
C ILE A 133 1.61 1.78 8.25
N ASN A 134 0.85 2.56 9.02
CA ASN A 134 1.37 3.77 9.65
C ASN A 134 1.96 3.42 11.02
N GLU A 135 3.28 3.25 11.06
CA GLU A 135 3.99 2.85 12.28
C GLU A 135 3.99 3.95 13.34
N THR A 136 3.92 5.22 12.94
CA THR A 136 3.85 6.36 13.87
C THR A 136 2.50 6.47 14.56
N LYS A 137 1.41 6.14 13.85
CA LYS A 137 0.04 6.20 14.41
C LYS A 137 -0.49 4.86 14.89
N HIS A 138 0.30 3.79 14.73
CA HIS A 138 -0.11 2.42 15.00
C HIS A 138 -1.41 2.04 14.26
N TYR A 139 -1.44 2.25 12.94
CA TYR A 139 -2.68 2.16 12.16
C TYR A 139 -2.53 1.46 10.79
N TYR A 140 -3.35 0.42 10.53
CA TYR A 140 -3.40 -0.33 9.28
C TYR A 140 -4.44 0.29 8.38
N HIS A 141 -4.10 0.53 7.11
CA HIS A 141 -5.04 1.11 6.15
C HIS A 141 -4.94 0.40 4.81
N TYR A 142 -6.09 0.07 4.24
CA TYR A 142 -6.20 -0.60 2.95
C TYR A 142 -7.45 -0.15 2.21
N PHE A 143 -7.30 0.08 0.91
CA PHE A 143 -8.39 0.34 -0.02
C PHE A 143 -8.50 -0.82 -1.00
N SER A 144 -9.73 -1.11 -1.44
CA SER A 144 -9.95 -2.09 -2.50
C SER A 144 -11.15 -1.73 -3.36
N ASP A 145 -11.00 -1.78 -4.68
CA ASP A 145 -12.09 -1.62 -5.62
C ASP A 145 -12.72 -2.95 -6.02
N GLU A 146 -14.01 -3.07 -5.73
CA GLU A 146 -14.87 -4.19 -6.09
C GLU A 146 -16.03 -3.67 -6.95
N GLU A 147 -16.71 -4.53 -7.71
CA GLU A 147 -17.65 -4.21 -8.79
C GLU A 147 -18.37 -2.85 -8.70
N HIS A 148 -19.06 -2.60 -7.58
CA HIS A 148 -19.88 -1.41 -7.37
C HIS A 148 -19.34 -0.46 -6.30
N TYR A 149 -18.24 -0.80 -5.64
CA TYR A 149 -17.76 -0.07 -4.47
C TYR A 149 -16.25 -0.01 -4.39
N LEU A 150 -15.74 1.13 -3.95
CA LEU A 150 -14.40 1.22 -3.37
C LEU A 150 -14.54 1.17 -1.85
N PHE A 151 -13.92 0.18 -1.23
CA PHE A 151 -13.97 -0.05 0.21
C PHE A 151 -12.73 0.52 0.90
N GLU A 152 -12.92 1.08 2.09
CA GLU A 152 -11.88 1.48 3.03
C GLU A 152 -11.86 0.50 4.21
N TYR A 153 -10.70 -0.07 4.51
CA TYR A 153 -10.46 -0.93 5.67
C TYR A 153 -9.37 -0.30 6.53
N ALA A 154 -9.71 -0.02 7.78
CA ALA A 154 -8.90 0.86 8.60
C ALA A 154 -8.94 0.38 10.06
N GLN A 155 -7.78 0.08 10.68
CA GLN A 155 -7.70 -0.51 12.02
C GLN A 155 -6.48 -0.04 12.80
N THR A 156 -6.69 0.47 14.02
CA THR A 156 -5.62 0.75 15.00
C THR A 156 -5.10 -0.53 15.65
N TRP A 157 -3.81 -0.60 15.99
CA TRP A 157 -3.18 -1.73 16.69
C TRP A 157 -2.37 -1.33 17.93
#